data_AF-A0A2M8D700-F1
#
_entry.id   AF-A0A2M8D700-F1
#
_cell.length_a   1.000
_cell.length_b   1.000
_cell.length_c   1.000
_cell.angle_alpha   90.00
_cell.angle_beta   90.00
_cell.angle_gamma   90.00
#
_symmetry.space_group_name_H-M   'P 1'
#
loop_
_entity.id
_entity.type
_entity.pdbx_description
1 polymer ?
#
loop_
_entity_poly.entity_id
_entity_poly.type
_entity_poly.pdbx_seq_one_letter_code
_entity_poly.pdbx_strand_id
1 'polypeptide(L)'
;IRTLFHVFMDNLIGNGVVHEEDGRFRFCFSPELEKAFAGLREFVYTRIIFSHSVARSDHIARRVLRDLFNAFYNNPKLLPDYVLLRVSKNSNVPNLRYLTGGEQKKTADKLKSCDKFIRVIADYIGGMTDSYAMKEYRKINP
;
A
#
# COMPACT_ATOMS: atom_id res chain seq x y z
N ILE A 1 -21.99 -16.68 -13.08
CA ILE A 1 -21.27 -15.43 -12.70
C ILE A 1 -21.50 -14.31 -13.72
N ARG A 2 -21.23 -14.53 -15.02
CA ARG A 2 -21.43 -13.54 -16.09
C ARG A 2 -22.86 -12.96 -16.15
N THR A 3 -23.89 -13.80 -15.98
CA THR A 3 -25.30 -13.39 -15.96
C THR A 3 -25.67 -12.53 -14.75
N LEU A 4 -25.10 -12.84 -13.57
CA LEU A 4 -25.29 -12.05 -12.35
C LEU A 4 -24.64 -10.66 -12.48
N PHE A 5 -23.50 -10.60 -13.16
CA PHE A 5 -22.76 -9.35 -13.40
C PHE A 5 -23.49 -8.42 -14.37
N HIS A 6 -24.14 -8.95 -15.41
CA HIS A 6 -24.93 -8.14 -16.35
C HIS A 6 -26.19 -7.56 -15.68
N VAL A 7 -26.97 -8.38 -14.95
CA VAL A 7 -28.13 -7.90 -14.19
C VAL A 7 -27.71 -6.87 -13.12
N PHE A 8 -26.52 -7.03 -12.54
CA PHE A 8 -25.96 -6.08 -11.58
C PHE A 8 -25.57 -4.75 -12.23
N MET A 9 -24.91 -4.77 -13.40
CA MET A 9 -24.51 -3.56 -14.13
C MET A 9 -25.72 -2.79 -14.68
N ASP A 10 -26.74 -3.49 -15.19
CA ASP A 10 -27.94 -2.86 -15.76
C ASP A 10 -28.77 -2.14 -14.68
N ASN A 11 -28.77 -2.65 -13.43
CA ASN A 11 -29.44 -2.00 -12.30
C ASN A 11 -28.61 -0.89 -11.62
N LEU A 12 -27.31 -0.80 -11.91
CA LEU A 12 -26.40 0.18 -11.29
C LEU A 12 -26.43 1.55 -11.97
N ILE A 13 -26.74 1.59 -13.26
CA ILE A 13 -26.66 2.80 -14.09
C ILE A 13 -27.83 3.77 -13.82
N GLY A 14 -28.90 3.36 -13.12
CA GLY A 14 -30.08 4.20 -12.86
C GLY A 14 -30.50 4.43 -11.40
N ASN A 15 -29.93 3.71 -10.42
CA ASN A 15 -30.50 3.60 -9.07
C ASN A 15 -29.57 4.08 -7.94
N GLY A 16 -28.65 4.99 -8.22
CA GLY A 16 -27.85 5.67 -7.20
C GLY A 16 -28.64 6.83 -6.57
N VAL A 17 -28.61 6.93 -5.24
CA VAL A 17 -29.25 8.03 -4.49
C VAL A 17 -28.16 8.98 -4.02
N VAL A 18 -28.38 10.28 -4.18
CA VAL A 18 -27.50 11.31 -3.60
C VAL A 18 -28.12 11.79 -2.29
N HIS A 19 -27.39 11.64 -1.21
CA HIS A 19 -27.73 12.21 0.09
C HIS A 19 -26.87 13.45 0.32
N GLU A 20 -27.49 14.57 0.66
CA GLU A 20 -26.79 15.75 1.15
C GLU A 20 -26.88 15.78 2.68
N GLU A 21 -25.72 15.77 3.34
CA GLU A 21 -25.60 15.86 4.80
C GLU A 21 -24.41 16.76 5.11
N ASP A 22 -24.61 17.78 5.96
CA ASP A 22 -23.61 18.78 6.35
C ASP A 22 -22.87 19.45 5.16
N GLY A 23 -23.60 19.76 4.08
CA GLY A 23 -23.05 20.39 2.87
C GLY A 23 -22.12 19.47 2.05
N ARG A 24 -22.15 18.16 2.30
CA ARG A 24 -21.42 17.15 1.53
C ARG A 24 -22.40 16.21 0.84
N PHE A 25 -22.18 15.99 -0.45
CA PHE A 25 -22.90 14.99 -1.22
C PHE A 25 -22.26 13.61 -1.03
N ARG A 26 -23.06 12.63 -0.58
CA ARG A 26 -22.71 11.22 -0.58
C ARG A 26 -23.53 10.49 -1.64
N PHE A 27 -22.85 9.71 -2.47
CA PHE A 27 -23.49 8.78 -3.38
C PHE A 27 -23.67 7.44 -2.68
N CYS A 28 -24.91 6.98 -2.59
CA CYS A 28 -25.27 5.71 -1.97
C CYS A 28 -26.04 4.83 -2.96
N PHE A 29 -26.08 3.53 -2.71
CA PHE A 29 -27.02 2.67 -3.42
C PHE A 29 -28.44 2.95 -2.94
N SER A 30 -29.42 2.80 -3.85
CA SER A 30 -30.82 2.70 -3.43
C SER A 30 -31.01 1.53 -2.46
N PRO A 31 -32.00 1.60 -1.55
CA PRO A 31 -32.28 0.53 -0.60
C PRO A 31 -32.48 -0.85 -1.25
N GLU A 32 -33.04 -0.89 -2.46
CA GLU A 32 -33.26 -2.11 -3.23
C GLU A 32 -31.94 -2.71 -3.74
N LEU A 33 -31.06 -1.86 -4.29
CA LEU A 33 -29.74 -2.27 -4.78
C LEU A 33 -28.82 -2.70 -3.62
N GLU A 34 -28.90 -2.03 -2.47
CA GLU A 34 -28.12 -2.40 -1.30
C GLU A 34 -28.49 -3.80 -0.77
N LYS A 35 -29.78 -4.14 -0.72
CA LYS A 35 -30.25 -5.49 -0.39
C LYS A 35 -29.74 -6.54 -1.37
N ALA A 36 -29.80 -6.25 -2.68
CA ALA A 36 -29.30 -7.17 -3.70
C ALA A 36 -27.77 -7.35 -3.62
N PHE A 37 -27.03 -6.27 -3.33
CA PHE A 37 -25.58 -6.30 -3.20
C PHE A 37 -25.11 -7.01 -1.93
N ALA A 38 -25.91 -7.00 -0.85
CA ALA A 38 -25.56 -7.66 0.41
C ALA A 38 -25.29 -9.16 0.21
N GLY A 39 -26.14 -9.88 -0.54
CA GLY A 39 -25.94 -11.30 -0.83
C GLY A 39 -24.70 -11.58 -1.69
N LEU A 40 -24.41 -10.71 -2.67
CA LEU A 40 -23.18 -10.80 -3.47
C LEU A 40 -21.94 -10.56 -2.60
N ARG A 41 -21.99 -9.55 -1.74
CA ARG A 41 -20.92 -9.20 -0.80
C ARG A 41 -20.62 -10.40 0.10
N GLU A 42 -21.63 -10.98 0.73
CA GLU A 42 -21.48 -12.16 1.59
C GLU A 42 -20.82 -13.33 0.86
N PHE A 43 -21.26 -13.62 -0.36
CA PHE A 43 -20.65 -14.66 -1.20
C PHE A 43 -19.17 -14.36 -1.50
N VAL A 44 -18.84 -13.15 -1.95
CA VAL A 44 -17.46 -12.75 -2.28
C VAL A 44 -16.56 -12.84 -1.04
N TYR A 45 -17.02 -12.34 0.10
CA TYR A 45 -16.23 -12.41 1.33
C TYR A 45 -16.00 -13.85 1.77
N THR A 46 -17.07 -14.64 1.87
CA THR A 46 -17.01 -16.00 2.40
C THR A 46 -16.26 -16.96 1.49
N ARG A 47 -16.46 -16.86 0.17
CA ARG A 47 -15.91 -17.83 -0.79
C ARG A 47 -14.59 -17.40 -1.42
N ILE A 48 -14.28 -16.09 -1.46
CA ILE A 48 -13.11 -15.57 -2.17
C ILE A 48 -12.14 -14.90 -1.18
N ILE A 49 -12.55 -13.86 -0.47
CA ILE A 49 -11.66 -13.07 0.39
C ILE A 49 -11.14 -13.90 1.57
N PHE A 50 -12.00 -14.70 2.21
CA PHE A 50 -11.61 -15.59 3.30
C PHE A 50 -11.12 -16.96 2.83
N SER A 51 -10.82 -17.11 1.54
CA SER A 51 -10.27 -18.35 1.01
C SER A 51 -8.83 -18.58 1.50
N HIS A 52 -8.43 -19.85 1.56
CA HIS A 52 -7.07 -20.26 1.91
C HIS A 52 -6.00 -19.60 1.02
N SER A 53 -6.26 -19.45 -0.29
CA SER A 53 -5.33 -18.81 -1.23
C SER A 53 -5.11 -17.33 -0.92
N VAL A 54 -6.17 -16.58 -0.60
CA VAL A 54 -6.06 -15.15 -0.26
C VAL A 54 -5.35 -14.99 1.07
N ALA A 55 -5.73 -15.78 2.09
CA ALA A 55 -5.05 -15.75 3.39
C ALA A 55 -3.54 -16.04 3.29
N ARG A 56 -3.15 -16.98 2.41
CA ARG A 56 -1.73 -17.26 2.13
C ARG A 56 -1.04 -16.05 1.48
N SER A 57 -1.66 -15.46 0.47
CA SER A 57 -1.12 -14.26 -0.21
C SER A 57 -0.98 -13.09 0.77
N ASP A 58 -1.97 -12.84 1.63
CA ASP A 58 -1.92 -11.82 2.67
C ASP A 58 -0.79 -12.05 3.68
N HIS A 59 -0.57 -13.31 4.07
CA HIS A 59 0.54 -13.67 4.93
C HIS A 59 1.89 -13.34 4.28
N ILE A 60 2.07 -13.71 3.02
CA ILE A 60 3.30 -13.44 2.25
C ILE A 60 3.50 -11.93 2.09
N ALA A 61 2.46 -11.20 1.67
CA ALA A 61 2.51 -9.76 1.49
C ALA A 61 2.93 -9.04 2.79
N ARG A 62 2.30 -9.39 3.92
CA ARG A 62 2.66 -8.82 5.23
C ARG A 62 4.12 -9.06 5.59
N ARG A 63 4.65 -10.26 5.31
CA ARG A 63 6.04 -10.61 5.56
C ARG A 63 6.98 -9.79 4.67
N VAL A 64 6.72 -9.77 3.37
CA VAL A 64 7.52 -9.01 2.39
C VAL A 64 7.58 -7.53 2.74
N LEU A 65 6.43 -6.90 3.02
CA LEU A 65 6.36 -5.48 3.38
C LEU A 65 7.15 -5.18 4.66
N ARG A 66 6.98 -6.01 5.70
CA ARG A 66 7.70 -5.87 6.97
C ARG A 66 9.20 -5.96 6.76
N ASP A 67 9.64 -7.00 6.06
CA ASP A 67 11.07 -7.27 5.88
C ASP A 67 11.74 -6.19 5.01
N LEU A 68 11.09 -5.76 3.92
CA LEU A 68 11.56 -4.64 3.10
C LEU A 68 11.67 -3.35 3.90
N PHE A 69 10.62 -3.01 4.65
CA PHE A 69 10.61 -1.82 5.48
C PHE A 69 11.74 -1.84 6.51
N ASN A 70 11.89 -2.96 7.23
CA ASN A 70 12.95 -3.14 8.22
C ASN A 70 14.34 -3.07 7.59
N ALA A 71 14.55 -3.67 6.42
CA ALA A 71 15.83 -3.61 5.73
C ALA A 71 16.21 -2.17 5.36
N PHE A 72 15.30 -1.41 4.77
CA PHE A 72 15.54 0.01 4.42
C PHE A 72 15.69 0.90 5.65
N TYR A 73 14.92 0.66 6.70
CA TYR A 73 15.01 1.42 7.95
C TYR A 73 16.35 1.19 8.67
N ASN A 74 16.79 -0.06 8.77
CA ASN A 74 18.03 -0.42 9.45
C ASN A 74 19.27 -0.06 8.64
N ASN A 75 19.18 -0.20 7.31
CA ASN A 75 20.26 0.17 6.39
C ASN A 75 19.73 1.05 5.24
N PRO A 76 19.63 2.38 5.47
CA PRO A 76 19.12 3.31 4.46
C PRO A 76 19.91 3.30 3.15
N LYS A 77 21.15 2.78 3.14
CA LYS A 77 21.99 2.67 1.93
C LYS A 77 21.46 1.67 0.90
N LEU A 78 20.55 0.78 1.31
CA LEU A 78 19.87 -0.16 0.40
C LEU A 78 18.84 0.56 -0.48
N LEU A 79 18.43 1.78 -0.13
CA LEU A 79 17.51 2.56 -0.95
C LEU A 79 18.18 3.01 -2.27
N PRO A 80 17.43 3.06 -3.38
CA PRO A 80 17.92 3.65 -4.62
C PRO A 80 18.28 5.13 -4.49
N ASP A 81 19.16 5.62 -5.37
CA ASP A 81 19.66 7.00 -5.31
C ASP A 81 18.56 8.06 -5.40
N TYR A 82 17.58 7.85 -6.26
CA TYR A 82 16.45 8.78 -6.38
C TYR A 82 15.61 8.86 -5.10
N VAL A 83 15.55 7.77 -4.32
CA VAL A 83 14.85 7.76 -3.02
C VAL A 83 15.72 8.46 -1.96
N LEU A 84 17.03 8.21 -1.93
CA LEU A 84 17.97 8.91 -1.05
C LEU A 84 17.98 10.43 -1.29
N LEU A 85 17.81 10.87 -2.53
CA LEU A 85 17.62 12.28 -2.86
C LEU A 85 16.34 12.86 -2.24
N ARG A 86 15.23 12.11 -2.25
CA ARG A 86 13.98 12.51 -1.58
C ARG A 86 14.16 12.59 -0.06
N VAL A 87 14.86 11.61 0.54
CA VAL A 87 15.19 11.63 1.98
C VAL A 87 15.99 12.88 2.33
N SER A 88 17.04 13.19 1.55
CA SER A 88 17.88 14.35 1.79
C SER A 88 17.10 15.66 1.73
N LYS A 89 16.25 15.83 0.70
CA LYS A 89 15.38 17.00 0.53
C LYS A 89 14.36 17.15 1.67
N ASN A 90 13.72 16.05 2.08
CA ASN A 90 12.64 16.12 3.06
C ASN A 90 13.18 16.26 4.50
N SER A 91 14.26 15.56 4.83
CA SER A 91 14.81 15.50 6.19
C SER A 91 15.88 16.56 6.49
N ASN A 92 16.29 17.37 5.50
CA ASN A 92 17.40 18.34 5.60
C ASN A 92 18.71 17.66 6.06
N VAL A 93 18.93 16.45 5.58
CA VAL A 93 20.09 15.61 5.89
C VAL A 93 20.91 15.43 4.61
N PRO A 94 22.25 15.46 4.65
CA PRO A 94 23.05 15.22 3.45
C PRO A 94 22.76 13.84 2.85
N ASN A 95 22.84 13.73 1.52
CA ASN A 95 22.63 12.45 0.86
C ASN A 95 23.75 11.47 1.26
N LEU A 96 23.35 10.31 1.80
CA LEU A 96 24.23 9.25 2.29
C LEU A 96 25.28 8.80 1.27
N ARG A 97 24.99 8.87 -0.04
CA ARG A 97 25.89 8.41 -1.09
C ARG A 97 27.13 9.29 -1.25
N TYR A 98 27.05 10.56 -0.87
CA TYR A 98 28.15 11.53 -0.99
C TYR A 98 28.93 11.74 0.31
N LEU A 99 28.61 10.99 1.37
CA LEU A 99 29.27 11.10 2.67
C LEU A 99 30.42 10.10 2.81
N THR A 100 31.42 10.46 3.61
CA THR A 100 32.49 9.52 4.01
C THR A 100 31.96 8.47 4.99
N GLY A 101 32.61 7.30 5.09
CA GLY A 101 32.10 6.16 5.85
C GLY A 101 31.72 6.46 7.32
N GLY A 102 32.50 7.31 8.01
CA GLY A 102 32.21 7.74 9.38
C GLY A 102 30.98 8.66 9.48
N GLU A 103 30.85 9.60 8.54
CA GLU A 103 29.70 10.52 8.47
C GLU A 103 28.41 9.80 8.06
N GLN A 104 28.53 8.76 7.22
CA GLN A 104 27.40 7.93 6.81
C GLN A 104 26.72 7.26 8.01
N LYS A 105 27.50 6.70 8.95
CA LYS A 105 26.93 6.01 10.12
C LYS A 105 26.16 6.99 11.02
N LYS A 106 26.79 8.11 11.36
CA LYS A 106 26.18 9.19 12.16
C LYS A 106 24.90 9.71 11.51
N THR A 107 24.92 9.88 10.19
CA THR A 107 23.77 10.34 9.42
C THR A 107 22.65 9.30 9.38
N ALA A 108 22.97 8.03 9.18
CA ALA A 108 22.00 6.94 9.18
C ALA A 108 21.29 6.80 10.52
N ASP A 109 22.02 6.94 11.64
CA ASP A 109 21.43 6.90 12.97
C ASP A 109 20.53 8.12 13.25
N LYS A 110 20.90 9.31 12.75
CA LYS A 110 20.03 10.50 12.81
C LYS A 110 18.73 10.33 12.01
N LEU A 111 18.78 9.61 10.88
CA LEU A 111 17.60 9.39 10.03
C LEU A 111 16.55 8.50 10.70
N LYS A 112 16.96 7.55 11.55
CA LYS A 112 16.05 6.63 12.25
C LYS A 112 15.03 7.34 13.14
N SER A 113 15.39 8.51 13.68
CA SER A 113 14.51 9.34 14.52
C SER A 113 13.68 10.35 13.71
N CYS A 114 13.76 10.34 12.38
CA CYS A 114 13.09 11.31 11.53
C CYS A 114 11.81 10.73 10.93
N ASP A 115 10.65 11.25 11.30
CA ASP A 115 9.35 10.82 10.74
C ASP A 115 9.27 10.97 9.22
N LYS A 116 9.94 11.97 8.67
CA LYS A 116 10.01 12.19 7.22
C LYS A 116 10.76 11.07 6.52
N PHE A 117 11.77 10.47 7.16
CA PHE A 117 12.49 9.32 6.61
C PHE A 117 11.59 8.09 6.55
N ILE A 118 10.87 7.81 7.66
CA ILE A 118 9.89 6.71 7.74
C ILE A 118 8.84 6.85 6.62
N ARG A 119 8.32 8.06 6.42
CA ARG A 119 7.34 8.34 5.36
C ARG A 119 7.90 8.11 3.96
N VAL A 120 9.14 8.52 3.69
CA VAL A 120 9.75 8.31 2.37
C VAL A 120 9.96 6.81 2.08
N ILE A 121 10.29 5.99 3.08
CA ILE A 121 10.33 4.53 2.92
C ILE A 121 8.92 3.99 2.60
N ALA A 122 7.91 4.42 3.36
CA ALA A 122 6.53 3.99 3.15
C ALA A 122 6.02 4.36 1.75
N ASP A 123 6.26 5.59 1.29
CA ASP A 123 5.93 6.04 -0.06
C ASP A 123 6.65 5.22 -1.13
N TYR A 124 7.93 4.88 -0.88
CA TYR A 124 8.71 4.09 -1.82
C TYR A 124 8.17 2.67 -1.96
N ILE A 125 7.88 1.99 -0.85
CA ILE A 125 7.30 0.64 -0.85
C ILE A 125 5.87 0.67 -1.41
N GLY A 126 5.06 1.66 -1.03
CA GLY A 126 3.68 1.82 -1.52
C GLY A 126 3.60 2.14 -3.02
N GLY A 127 4.67 2.66 -3.62
CA GLY A 127 4.79 2.87 -5.06
C GLY A 127 5.29 1.66 -5.85
N MET A 128 5.60 0.52 -5.20
CA MET A 128 6.05 -0.68 -5.89
C MET A 128 4.89 -1.49 -6.47
N THR A 129 5.12 -2.14 -7.60
CA THR A 129 4.24 -3.24 -8.06
C THR A 129 4.58 -4.54 -7.33
N ASP A 130 3.62 -5.45 -7.21
CA ASP A 130 3.80 -6.75 -6.53
C ASP A 130 5.03 -7.51 -7.05
N SER A 131 5.20 -7.58 -8.37
CA SER A 131 6.33 -8.27 -9.00
C SER A 131 7.66 -7.61 -8.65
N TYR A 132 7.69 -6.28 -8.56
CA TYR A 132 8.89 -5.54 -8.21
C TYR A 132 9.24 -5.72 -6.73
N ALA A 133 8.25 -5.62 -5.83
CA ALA A 133 8.44 -5.84 -4.40
C ALA A 133 8.99 -7.25 -4.11
N MET A 134 8.46 -8.28 -4.78
CA MET A 134 8.96 -9.65 -4.66
C MET A 134 10.39 -9.80 -5.18
N LYS A 135 10.74 -9.12 -6.28
CA LYS A 135 12.10 -9.14 -6.84
C LYS A 135 13.09 -8.44 -5.89
N GLU A 136 12.74 -7.29 -5.35
CA GLU A 136 13.57 -6.58 -4.37
C GLU A 136 13.72 -7.39 -3.07
N TYR A 137 12.64 -7.99 -2.59
CA TYR A 137 12.66 -8.84 -1.40
C TYR A 137 13.70 -9.97 -1.52
N ARG A 138 13.70 -10.68 -2.66
CA ARG A 138 14.67 -11.76 -2.95
C ARG A 138 16.12 -11.28 -3.04
N LYS A 139 16.36 -10.03 -3.43
CA LYS A 139 17.74 -9.48 -3.50
C LYS A 139 18.28 -9.14 -2.11
N ILE A 140 17.39 -8.66 -1.23
CA ILE A 140 17.75 -8.15 0.08
C ILE A 140 17.81 -9.28 1.12
N ASN A 141 16.97 -10.31 0.95
CA ASN A 141 16.87 -11.45 1.85
C ASN A 141 17.08 -12.75 1.07
N PRO A 142 18.35 -13.12 0.76
CA PRO A 142 18.68 -14.32 0.00
C PRO A 142 18.41 -15.62 0.79
#